data_AF-A0AAV7FK49-F1
#
_entry.id   AF-A0AAV7FK49-F1
#
_cell.length_a   1.000
_cell.length_b   1.000
_cell.length_c   1.000
_cell.angle_alpha   90.00
_cell.angle_beta   90.00
_cell.angle_gamma   90.00
#
_symmetry.space_group_name_H-M   'P 1'
#
loop_
_entity.id
_entity.type
_entity.pdbx_description
1 polymer ?
#
loop_
_entity_poly.entity_id
_entity_poly.type
_entity_poly.pdbx_seq_one_letter_code
_entity_poly.pdbx_strand_id
1 'polypeptide(L)'
;MQGRVTFRCKWLEMRTRDPTKSWSSSYFFVRNDWGLLEKDLPAPLHVREEDIMRLLKVPDVEYLLYEVRYLNKCIEEEFLFKAKNKRSQTLIAEKEAALMSFESLRVIEDFKKSIAFRIIIQDHIQEARDHIYEVEVKVLEQQCLDDGFIRGFLKGICLMQ
;
A
#
# COMPACT_ATOMS: atom_id res chain seq x y z
N MET A 1 -51.37 25.21 14.64
CA MET A 1 -50.03 25.33 14.02
C MET A 1 -50.12 25.02 12.52
N GLN A 2 -49.41 25.76 11.67
CA GLN A 2 -49.38 25.58 10.21
C GLN A 2 -47.95 25.21 9.79
N GLY A 3 -47.82 24.22 8.91
CA GLY A 3 -46.56 23.64 8.47
C GLY A 3 -46.49 23.45 6.97
N ARG A 4 -45.30 23.43 6.40
CA ARG A 4 -45.08 23.07 4.99
C ARG A 4 -44.14 21.89 4.89
N VAL A 5 -44.51 20.89 4.09
CA VAL A 5 -43.67 19.74 3.77
C VAL A 5 -43.61 19.60 2.26
N THR A 6 -42.46 19.23 1.72
CA THR A 6 -42.31 18.92 0.29
C THR A 6 -42.56 17.43 0.04
N PHE A 7 -43.44 17.10 -0.90
CA PHE A 7 -43.66 15.73 -1.36
C PHE A 7 -43.65 15.69 -2.89
N ARG A 8 -42.81 14.83 -3.48
CA ARG A 8 -42.60 14.74 -4.94
C ARG A 8 -42.41 16.12 -5.61
N CYS A 9 -41.56 16.96 -5.01
CA CYS A 9 -41.23 18.30 -5.49
C CYS A 9 -42.40 19.31 -5.50
N LYS A 10 -43.50 19.03 -4.79
CA LYS A 10 -44.61 19.97 -4.56
C LYS A 10 -44.74 20.32 -3.09
N TRP A 11 -45.10 21.57 -2.81
CA TRP A 11 -45.35 22.04 -1.45
C TRP A 11 -46.73 21.62 -0.99
N LEU A 12 -46.82 21.02 0.19
CA LEU A 12 -48.07 20.68 0.84
C LEU A 12 -48.21 21.52 2.11
N GLU A 13 -49.30 22.29 2.20
CA GLU A 13 -49.65 22.97 3.44
C GLU A 13 -50.39 22.00 4.37
N MET A 14 -49.82 21.76 5.55
CA MET A 14 -50.42 20.94 6.59
C MET A 14 -50.94 21.84 7.70
N ARG A 15 -52.19 21.59 8.13
CA ARG A 15 -52.80 22.26 9.29
C ARG A 15 -53.28 21.20 10.27
N THR A 16 -53.00 21.40 11.56
CA THR A 16 -53.64 20.62 12.63
C THR A 16 -55.06 21.13 12.85
N ARG A 17 -56.01 20.20 13.09
CA ARG A 17 -57.41 20.53 13.44
C ARG A 17 -57.51 21.15 14.83
N ASP A 18 -56.60 20.79 15.72
CA ASP A 18 -56.56 21.26 17.10
C ASP A 18 -55.22 21.98 17.34
N PRO A 19 -55.22 23.33 17.41
CA PRO A 19 -53.99 24.10 17.61
C PRO A 19 -53.34 23.89 18.99
N THR A 20 -54.02 23.22 19.92
CA THR A 20 -53.51 22.93 21.28
C THR A 20 -52.71 21.63 21.36
N LYS A 21 -52.77 20.76 20.33
CA LYS A 21 -52.06 19.48 20.30
C LYS A 21 -50.74 19.55 19.52
N SER A 22 -49.72 18.84 20.02
CA SER A 22 -48.42 18.71 19.36
C SER A 22 -48.54 17.91 18.05
N TRP A 23 -47.59 18.14 17.14
CA TRP A 23 -47.53 17.50 15.82
C TRP A 23 -47.47 15.96 15.87
N SER A 24 -47.06 15.40 17.02
CA SER A 24 -46.94 13.96 17.25
C SER A 24 -48.26 13.23 17.51
N SER A 25 -49.39 13.93 17.71
CA SER A 25 -50.68 13.28 18.09
C SER A 25 -51.90 13.73 17.30
N SER A 26 -51.72 14.47 16.20
CA SER A 26 -52.81 15.15 15.49
C SER A 26 -53.06 14.55 14.10
N TYR A 27 -54.34 14.36 13.74
CA TYR A 27 -54.73 14.09 12.35
C TYR A 27 -54.55 15.37 11.51
N PHE A 28 -53.82 15.28 10.39
CA PHE A 28 -53.54 16.42 9.52
C PHE A 28 -54.44 16.42 8.29
N PHE A 29 -54.95 17.59 7.93
CA PHE A 29 -55.53 17.82 6.60
C PHE A 29 -54.44 18.38 5.69
N VAL A 30 -54.23 17.71 4.56
CA VAL A 30 -53.33 18.16 3.50
C VAL A 30 -54.19 18.95 2.51
N ARG A 31 -54.05 20.28 2.50
CA ARG A 31 -54.65 21.09 1.44
C ARG A 31 -53.66 21.09 0.28
N ASN A 32 -53.93 20.23 -0.70
CA ASN A 32 -53.13 20.14 -1.91
C ASN A 32 -53.58 21.26 -2.87
N ASP A 33 -52.67 21.85 -3.67
CA ASP A 33 -52.96 22.94 -4.63
C ASP A 33 -53.90 22.53 -5.80
N TRP A 34 -54.58 21.40 -5.69
CA TRP A 34 -55.40 20.79 -6.74
C TRP A 34 -56.87 21.17 -6.68
N GLY A 35 -57.31 22.00 -5.73
CA GLY A 35 -58.70 22.45 -5.63
C GLY A 35 -59.72 21.34 -5.31
N LEU A 36 -59.26 20.16 -4.87
CA LEU A 36 -60.13 19.02 -4.57
C LEU A 36 -60.85 19.25 -3.23
N LEU A 37 -62.19 19.23 -3.28
CA LEU A 37 -63.07 19.21 -2.11
C LEU A 37 -62.99 17.82 -1.45
N GLU A 38 -63.22 17.79 -0.14
CA GLU A 38 -63.07 16.65 0.79
C GLU A 38 -63.73 15.32 0.35
N LYS A 39 -64.60 15.35 -0.67
CA LYS A 39 -65.31 14.19 -1.22
C LYS A 39 -64.58 13.46 -2.36
N ASP A 40 -63.56 14.07 -2.96
CA ASP A 40 -62.85 13.52 -4.14
C ASP A 40 -61.43 13.02 -3.82
N LEU A 41 -61.00 13.13 -2.56
CA LEU A 41 -59.73 12.55 -2.14
C LEU A 41 -59.91 11.03 -1.96
N PRO A 42 -59.16 10.18 -2.69
CA PRO A 42 -59.09 8.77 -2.32
C PRO A 42 -58.63 8.72 -0.86
N ALA A 43 -59.29 7.88 -0.07
CA ALA A 43 -59.19 7.75 1.39
C ALA A 43 -57.86 8.25 1.99
N PRO A 44 -57.89 8.96 3.14
CA PRO A 44 -56.72 9.65 3.68
C PRO A 44 -55.51 8.75 3.63
N LEU A 45 -54.51 9.15 2.83
CA LEU A 45 -53.22 8.48 2.71
C LEU A 45 -52.65 8.39 4.14
N HIS A 46 -52.86 7.24 4.78
CA HIS A 46 -52.26 6.93 6.06
C HIS A 46 -50.80 6.66 5.79
N VAL A 47 -50.02 7.74 5.72
CA VAL A 47 -48.57 7.66 5.73
C VAL A 47 -48.18 7.29 7.16
N ARG A 48 -47.78 6.04 7.38
CA ARG A 48 -47.33 5.62 8.70
C ARG A 48 -45.88 6.06 8.93
N GLU A 49 -45.44 6.05 10.18
CA GLU A 49 -44.06 6.38 10.56
C GLU A 49 -43.04 5.56 9.77
N GLU A 50 -43.35 4.28 9.52
CA GLU A 50 -42.47 3.39 8.77
C GLU A 50 -42.32 3.80 7.29
N ASP A 51 -43.34 4.41 6.69
CA ASP A 51 -43.31 4.91 5.31
C ASP A 51 -42.44 6.15 5.20
N ILE A 52 -42.48 7.04 6.21
CA ILE A 52 -41.63 8.23 6.29
C ILE A 52 -40.16 7.83 6.46
N MET A 53 -39.88 6.87 7.35
CA MET A 53 -38.52 6.37 7.58
C MET A 53 -37.92 5.73 6.31
N ARG A 54 -38.71 4.95 5.57
CA ARG A 54 -38.30 4.40 4.25
C ARG A 54 -38.06 5.49 3.22
N LEU A 55 -38.90 6.52 3.16
CA LEU A 55 -38.78 7.62 2.21
C LEU A 55 -37.53 8.47 2.47
N LEU A 56 -37.24 8.71 3.74
CA LEU A 56 -36.09 9.49 4.20
C LEU A 56 -34.77 8.69 4.18
N LYS A 57 -34.81 7.38 3.93
CA LYS A 57 -33.67 6.46 3.99
C LYS A 57 -32.87 6.62 5.29
N VAL A 58 -33.56 6.90 6.40
CA VAL A 58 -32.88 7.07 7.69
C VAL A 58 -32.31 5.72 8.08
N PRO A 59 -30.98 5.59 8.27
CA PRO A 59 -30.40 4.33 8.71
C PRO A 59 -30.94 3.98 10.09
N ASP A 60 -31.11 2.69 10.34
CA ASP A 60 -31.51 2.20 11.66
C ASP A 60 -30.54 2.69 12.75
N VAL A 61 -31.06 2.99 13.93
CA VAL A 61 -30.28 3.45 15.08
C VAL A 61 -29.19 2.45 15.44
N GLU A 62 -29.48 1.15 15.33
CA GLU A 62 -28.50 0.08 15.57
C GLU A 62 -27.37 0.09 14.54
N TYR A 63 -27.68 0.36 13.28
CA TYR A 63 -26.70 0.49 12.22
C TYR A 63 -25.79 1.70 12.43
N LEU A 64 -26.37 2.86 12.78
CA LEU A 64 -25.60 4.07 13.12
C LEU A 64 -24.68 3.83 14.32
N LEU A 65 -25.16 3.13 15.34
CA LEU A 65 -24.37 2.79 16.51
C LEU A 65 -23.18 1.89 16.15
N TYR A 66 -23.39 0.90 15.28
CA TYR A 66 -22.32 0.06 14.76
C TYR A 66 -21.27 0.88 14.00
N GLU A 67 -21.72 1.76 13.10
CA GLU A 67 -20.82 2.56 12.26
C GLU A 67 -19.99 3.55 13.09
N VAL A 68 -20.59 4.18 14.10
CA VAL A 68 -19.87 5.03 15.05
C VAL A 68 -18.82 4.23 15.82
N ARG A 69 -19.15 3.03 16.32
CA ARG A 69 -18.18 2.17 17.02
C ARG A 69 -17.02 1.76 16.10
N TYR A 70 -17.33 1.43 14.86
CA TYR A 70 -16.34 1.06 13.86
C TYR A 70 -15.39 2.23 13.56
N LEU A 71 -15.94 3.42 13.28
CA LEU A 71 -15.14 4.62 13.04
C LEU A 71 -14.27 4.97 14.24
N ASN A 72 -14.79 4.83 15.46
CA ASN A 72 -14.02 5.10 16.67
C ASN A 72 -12.81 4.15 16.80
N LYS A 73 -13.01 2.86 16.48
CA LYS A 73 -11.91 1.90 16.42
C LYS A 73 -10.87 2.28 15.37
N CYS A 74 -11.29 2.70 14.17
CA CYS A 74 -10.35 3.16 13.14
C CYS A 74 -9.53 4.37 13.59
N ILE A 75 -10.13 5.31 14.32
CA ILE A 75 -9.44 6.48 14.87
C ILE A 75 -8.38 6.07 15.91
N GLU A 76 -8.72 5.14 16.80
CA GLU A 76 -7.77 4.59 17.78
C GLU A 76 -6.57 3.90 17.10
N GLU A 77 -6.84 3.09 16.08
CA GLU A 77 -5.80 2.42 15.28
C GLU A 77 -4.91 3.43 14.54
N GLU A 78 -5.49 4.48 13.94
CA GLU A 78 -4.75 5.55 13.29
C GLU A 78 -3.82 6.27 14.29
N PHE A 79 -4.33 6.59 15.48
CA PHE A 79 -3.53 7.24 16.52
C PHE A 79 -2.34 6.36 16.95
N LEU A 80 -2.57 5.07 17.16
CA LEU A 80 -1.52 4.10 17.49
C LEU A 80 -0.49 3.98 16.37
N PHE A 81 -0.96 3.91 15.12
CA PHE A 81 -0.08 3.85 13.94
C PHE A 81 0.81 5.10 13.86
N LYS A 82 0.24 6.28 14.05
CA LYS A 82 0.95 7.56 14.02
C LYS A 82 2.02 7.65 15.12
N ALA A 83 1.70 7.17 16.33
CA ALA A 83 2.66 7.10 17.43
C ALA A 83 3.81 6.12 17.14
N LYS A 84 3.51 4.93 16.61
CA LYS A 84 4.52 3.94 16.19
C LYS A 84 5.40 4.46 15.06
N ASN A 85 4.81 5.14 14.07
CA ASN A 85 5.54 5.71 12.95
C ASN A 85 6.52 6.79 13.44
N LYS A 86 6.06 7.69 14.32
CA LYS A 86 6.93 8.71 14.94
C LYS A 86 8.11 8.09 15.66
N ARG A 87 7.89 7.04 16.47
CA ARG A 87 8.97 6.31 17.15
C ARG A 87 9.94 5.65 16.17
N SER A 88 9.42 5.07 15.10
CA SER A 88 10.23 4.43 14.05
C SER A 88 11.11 5.43 13.32
N GLN A 89 10.57 6.61 12.99
CA GLN A 89 11.34 7.71 12.40
C GLN A 89 12.48 8.17 13.31
N THR A 90 12.25 8.28 14.63
CA THR A 90 13.32 8.61 15.59
C THR A 90 14.42 7.55 15.60
N LEU A 91 14.06 6.26 15.59
CA LEU A 91 15.04 5.17 15.55
C LEU A 91 15.84 5.16 14.24
N ILE A 92 15.19 5.43 13.10
CA ILE A 92 15.86 5.54 11.80
C ILE A 92 16.88 6.68 11.84
N ALA A 93 16.48 7.87 12.30
CA ALA A 93 17.36 9.02 12.39
C ALA A 93 18.58 8.74 13.31
N GLU A 94 18.37 8.04 14.43
CA GLU A 94 19.46 7.63 15.33
C GLU A 94 20.43 6.66 14.63
N LYS A 95 19.91 5.67 13.90
CA LYS A 95 20.73 4.71 13.14
C LYS A 95 21.49 5.37 11.99
N GLU A 96 20.86 6.29 11.27
CA GLU A 96 21.51 7.09 10.23
C GLU A 96 22.62 7.94 10.81
N ALA A 97 22.40 8.63 11.93
CA ALA A 97 23.45 9.40 12.60
C ALA A 97 24.61 8.51 13.06
N ALA A 98 24.33 7.31 13.58
CA ALA A 98 25.35 6.34 13.96
C ALA A 98 26.15 5.83 12.75
N LEU A 99 25.51 5.60 11.60
CA LEU A 99 26.17 5.21 10.35
C LEU A 99 27.01 6.33 9.74
N MET A 100 26.56 7.57 9.91
CA MET A 100 27.31 8.76 9.50
C MET A 100 28.37 9.17 10.53
N SER A 101 28.55 8.38 11.60
CA SER A 101 29.66 8.58 12.53
C SER A 101 31.00 8.44 11.78
N PHE A 102 31.96 9.24 12.21
CA PHE A 102 33.30 9.26 11.64
C PHE A 102 33.98 7.88 11.68
N GLU A 103 33.69 7.09 12.72
CA GLU A 103 34.18 5.72 12.86
C GLU A 103 33.61 4.78 11.78
N SER A 104 32.31 4.83 11.54
CA SER A 104 31.66 4.01 10.51
C SER A 104 32.13 4.38 9.10
N LEU A 105 32.34 5.67 8.83
CA LEU A 105 32.89 6.15 7.56
C LEU A 105 34.33 5.65 7.32
N ARG A 106 35.17 5.65 8.36
CA ARG A 106 36.53 5.08 8.30
C ARG A 106 36.51 3.60 7.96
N VAL A 107 35.67 2.82 8.64
CA VAL A 107 35.53 1.37 8.36
C VAL A 107 35.11 1.12 6.90
N ILE A 108 34.17 1.91 6.38
CA ILE A 108 33.75 1.81 4.97
C ILE A 108 34.91 2.14 4.03
N GLU A 109 35.70 3.18 4.34
CA GLU A 109 36.85 3.57 3.54
C GLU A 109 37.95 2.50 3.55
N ASP A 110 38.27 1.95 4.72
CA ASP A 110 39.25 0.88 4.88
C ASP A 110 38.81 -0.40 4.16
N PHE A 111 37.51 -0.72 4.20
CA PHE A 111 36.96 -1.81 3.41
C PHE A 111 37.12 -1.59 1.90
N LYS A 112 36.87 -0.37 1.41
CA LYS A 112 37.11 -0.02 0.00
C LYS A 112 38.58 -0.16 -0.37
N LYS A 113 39.50 0.29 0.50
CA LYS A 113 40.95 0.12 0.31
C LYS A 113 41.33 -1.37 0.25
N SER A 114 40.75 -2.20 1.12
CA SER A 114 40.97 -3.65 1.12
C SER A 114 40.52 -4.31 -0.18
N ILE A 115 39.35 -3.92 -0.72
CA ILE A 115 38.88 -4.41 -2.02
C ILE A 115 39.83 -4.00 -3.15
N ALA A 116 40.25 -2.73 -3.18
CA ALA A 116 41.18 -2.24 -4.20
C ALA A 116 42.51 -2.99 -4.13
N PHE A 117 43.04 -3.21 -2.92
CA PHE A 117 44.24 -4.00 -2.71
C PHE A 117 44.09 -5.43 -3.24
N ARG A 118 42.95 -6.09 -2.96
CA ARG A 118 42.67 -7.44 -3.47
C ARG A 118 42.68 -7.49 -4.99
N ILE A 119 42.06 -6.50 -5.66
CA ILE A 119 42.03 -6.41 -7.12
C ILE A 119 43.45 -6.31 -7.67
N ILE A 120 44.27 -5.40 -7.12
CA ILE A 120 45.67 -5.22 -7.54
C ILE A 120 46.45 -6.54 -7.43
N ILE A 121 46.32 -7.26 -6.31
CA ILE A 121 47.00 -8.55 -6.13
C ILE A 121 46.50 -9.59 -7.13
N GLN A 122 45.20 -9.64 -7.40
CA GLN A 122 44.64 -10.55 -8.40
C GLN A 122 45.16 -10.25 -9.81
N ASP A 123 45.27 -8.98 -10.17
CA ASP A 123 45.81 -8.56 -11.48
C ASP A 123 47.27 -8.98 -11.64
N HIS A 124 48.11 -8.74 -10.61
CA HIS A 124 49.52 -9.17 -10.64
C HIS A 124 49.67 -10.69 -10.72
N ILE A 125 48.82 -11.44 -10.01
CA ILE A 125 48.82 -12.90 -10.11
C ILE A 125 48.45 -13.36 -11.52
N GLN A 126 47.48 -12.69 -12.16
CA GLN A 126 47.07 -13.02 -13.52
C GLN A 126 48.19 -12.69 -14.53
N GLU A 127 48.82 -11.53 -14.43
CA GLU A 127 49.95 -11.14 -15.27
C GLU A 127 51.12 -12.13 -15.14
N ALA A 128 51.45 -12.55 -13.91
CA ALA A 128 52.48 -13.56 -13.68
C ALA A 128 52.12 -14.91 -14.32
N ARG A 129 50.85 -15.33 -14.23
CA ARG A 129 50.37 -16.57 -14.87
C ARG A 129 50.48 -16.50 -16.39
N ASP A 130 50.07 -15.36 -16.96
CA ASP A 130 50.13 -15.15 -18.41
C ASP A 130 51.59 -15.17 -18.89
N HIS A 131 52.50 -14.52 -18.16
CA HIS A 131 53.94 -14.56 -18.47
C HIS A 131 54.53 -15.99 -18.39
N ILE A 132 54.22 -16.75 -17.34
CA ILE A 132 54.68 -18.14 -17.21
C ILE A 132 54.18 -18.98 -18.38
N TYR A 133 52.92 -18.83 -18.78
CA TYR A 133 52.36 -19.56 -19.90
C TYR A 133 53.03 -19.18 -21.23
N GLU A 134 53.17 -17.88 -21.49
CA GLU A 134 53.75 -17.37 -22.74
C GLU A 134 55.25 -17.68 -22.89
N VAL A 135 56.00 -17.61 -21.79
CA VAL A 135 57.46 -17.81 -21.84
C VAL A 135 57.81 -19.25 -21.55
N GLU A 136 57.44 -19.80 -20.40
CA GLU A 136 57.96 -21.10 -19.97
C GLU A 136 57.22 -22.24 -20.67
N VAL A 137 55.87 -22.23 -20.63
CA VAL A 137 55.06 -23.33 -21.17
C VAL A 137 55.23 -23.42 -22.69
N LYS A 138 55.08 -22.31 -23.42
CA LYS A 138 55.26 -22.34 -24.89
C LYS A 138 56.68 -22.68 -25.33
N VAL A 139 57.71 -22.23 -24.61
CA VAL A 139 59.10 -22.63 -24.93
C VAL A 139 59.31 -24.12 -24.71
N LEU A 140 58.77 -24.68 -23.61
CA LEU A 140 58.80 -26.12 -23.36
C LEU A 140 58.04 -26.92 -24.42
N GLU A 141 56.86 -26.47 -24.84
CA GLU A 141 56.10 -27.08 -25.93
C GLU A 141 56.89 -27.08 -27.24
N GLN A 142 57.51 -25.94 -27.59
CA GLN A 142 58.33 -25.82 -28.80
C GLN A 142 59.57 -26.73 -28.74
N GLN A 143 60.28 -26.77 -27.60
CA GLN A 143 61.42 -27.68 -27.41
C GLN A 143 61.00 -29.14 -27.54
N CYS A 144 59.85 -29.52 -26.98
CA CYS A 144 59.33 -30.89 -27.08
C CYS A 144 58.95 -31.29 -28.53
N LEU A 145 58.56 -30.33 -29.35
CA LEU A 145 58.31 -30.52 -30.79
C LEU A 145 59.63 -30.63 -31.58
N ASP A 146 60.59 -29.75 -31.29
CA ASP A 146 61.86 -29.63 -32.02
C ASP A 146 62.85 -30.76 -31.69
N ASP A 147 62.99 -31.14 -30.41
CA ASP A 147 63.83 -32.27 -29.98
C ASP A 147 63.27 -33.63 -30.40
N GLY A 148 62.13 -33.63 -31.09
CA GLY A 148 61.51 -34.83 -31.63
C GLY A 148 61.06 -35.81 -30.55
N PHE A 149 61.00 -35.42 -29.27
CA PHE A 149 60.54 -36.28 -28.17
C PHE A 149 59.10 -36.71 -28.41
N ILE A 150 58.20 -35.78 -28.76
CA ILE A 150 56.80 -36.10 -29.11
C ILE A 150 56.73 -36.94 -30.40
N ARG A 151 57.55 -36.61 -31.41
CA ARG A 151 57.59 -37.35 -32.68
C ARG A 151 58.13 -38.78 -32.51
N GLY A 152 59.11 -38.97 -31.64
CA GLY A 152 59.71 -40.26 -31.28
C GLY A 152 58.78 -41.09 -30.39
N PHE A 153 58.13 -40.46 -29.41
CA PHE A 153 57.12 -41.08 -28.55
C PHE A 153 55.90 -41.56 -29.35
N LEU A 154 55.33 -40.71 -30.23
CA LEU A 154 54.22 -41.08 -31.10
C LEU A 154 54.61 -42.15 -32.13
N LYS A 155 55.83 -42.10 -32.71
CA LYS A 155 56.32 -43.16 -33.60
C LYS A 155 56.53 -44.49 -32.86
N GLY A 156 57.00 -44.45 -31.61
CA GLY A 156 57.17 -45.65 -30.78
C GLY A 156 55.85 -46.33 -30.44
N ILE A 157 54.78 -45.54 -30.19
CA ILE A 157 53.43 -46.07 -29.96
C ILE A 157 52.83 -46.68 -31.23
N CYS A 158 53.02 -46.05 -32.40
CA CYS A 158 52.56 -46.61 -33.68
C CYS A 158 53.31 -47.86 -34.14
N LEU A 159 54.48 -48.17 -33.58
CA LEU A 159 55.26 -49.39 -33.87
C LEU A 159 54.89 -50.58 -32.96
N MET A 160 54.05 -50.37 -31.95
CA MET A 160 53.60 -51.40 -31.00
C MET A 160 52.11 -51.79 -31.18
N GLN A 161 51.49 -51.41 -32.29
CA GLN A 161 50.21 -51.96 -32.78
C GLN A 161 50.48 -52.93 -33.93
#